data_AF-A0A963BKW6-F1
#
_entry.id   AF-A0A963BKW6-F1
#
_cell.length_a   1.000
_cell.length_b   1.000
_cell.length_c   1.000
_cell.angle_alpha   90.00
_cell.angle_beta   90.00
_cell.angle_gamma   90.00
#
_symmetry.space_group_name_H-M   'P 1'
#
loop_
_entity.id
_entity.type
_entity.pdbx_description
1 polymer ?
#
loop_
_entity_poly.entity_id
_entity_poly.type
_entity_poly.pdbx_seq_one_letter_code
_entity_poly.pdbx_strand_id
1 'polypeptide(L)'
;DGSELVNQSGDTLVEIVNGVKKVGDIVSEIAAASQEQSAGIGQVKQAVTSMDETTQQNAALAEQTSAASLSMKEKASEMDSMMEYFKLEPSTATVDDRGAGMDFFKARAAHLAWLVRIRDVLDGKATMSASEALSHRDCSLGQWLYSTGLDRYGHFTEMQELEPLHERLHKMIKEIVSLKNAGEKAQAEAMYAEIEILSGQIVGMIKGLERQVA
;
A
#
# COMPACT_ATOMS: atom_id res chain seq x y z
N ASP A 1 33.42 -84.77 -17.84
CA ASP A 1 33.39 -84.27 -16.45
C ASP A 1 34.47 -83.25 -16.14
N GLY A 2 35.74 -83.63 -15.94
CA GLY A 2 36.77 -82.66 -15.50
C GLY A 2 37.06 -81.51 -16.48
N SER A 3 37.25 -81.77 -17.77
CA SER A 3 37.55 -80.70 -18.75
C SER A 3 36.35 -79.79 -19.02
N GLU A 4 35.14 -80.30 -18.86
CA GLU A 4 33.89 -79.56 -19.08
C GLU A 4 33.65 -78.55 -17.95
N LEU A 5 33.83 -78.97 -16.69
CA LEU A 5 33.79 -78.08 -15.53
C LEU A 5 34.86 -76.98 -15.59
N VAL A 6 36.06 -77.29 -16.09
CA VAL A 6 37.12 -76.30 -16.30
C VAL A 6 36.75 -75.30 -17.39
N ASN A 7 36.15 -75.76 -18.49
CA ASN A 7 35.72 -74.87 -19.58
C ASN A 7 34.59 -73.93 -19.10
N GLN A 8 33.61 -74.47 -18.39
CA GLN A 8 32.48 -73.71 -17.82
C GLN A 8 32.94 -72.71 -16.75
N SER A 9 33.94 -73.08 -15.94
CA SER A 9 34.59 -72.15 -15.00
C SER A 9 35.36 -71.04 -15.74
N GLY A 10 36.00 -71.38 -16.87
CA GLY A 10 36.65 -70.42 -17.76
C GLY A 10 35.68 -69.39 -18.32
N ASP A 11 34.52 -69.83 -18.82
CA ASP A 11 33.46 -68.96 -19.34
C ASP A 11 32.92 -68.02 -18.23
N THR A 12 32.71 -68.54 -17.02
CA THR A 12 32.27 -67.74 -15.87
C THR A 12 33.29 -66.67 -15.48
N LEU A 13 34.60 -66.99 -15.51
CA LEU A 13 35.66 -66.02 -15.26
C LEU A 13 35.72 -64.93 -16.33
N VAL A 14 35.46 -65.27 -17.60
CA VAL A 14 35.35 -64.31 -18.70
C VAL A 14 34.16 -63.35 -18.46
N GLU A 15 33.01 -63.87 -18.03
CA GLU A 15 31.86 -63.04 -17.67
C GLU A 15 32.17 -62.10 -16.49
N ILE A 16 32.86 -62.58 -15.45
CA ILE A 16 33.28 -61.76 -14.31
C ILE A 16 34.22 -60.64 -14.77
N VAL A 17 35.24 -60.95 -15.59
CA VAL A 17 36.18 -59.94 -16.11
C VAL A 17 35.45 -58.90 -16.94
N ASN A 18 34.46 -59.30 -17.75
CA ASN A 18 33.63 -58.37 -18.52
C ASN A 18 32.74 -57.52 -17.60
N GLY A 19 32.18 -58.09 -16.53
CA GLY A 19 31.44 -57.36 -15.50
C GLY A 19 32.30 -56.31 -14.79
N VAL A 20 33.53 -56.66 -14.40
CA VAL A 20 34.48 -55.74 -13.77
C VAL A 20 34.85 -54.59 -14.71
N LYS A 21 35.07 -54.87 -16.01
CA LYS A 21 35.30 -53.81 -17.01
C LYS A 21 34.13 -52.84 -17.09
N LYS A 22 32.89 -53.36 -17.16
CA LYS A 22 31.67 -52.53 -17.20
C LYS A 22 31.51 -51.66 -15.95
N VAL A 23 31.84 -52.18 -14.77
CA VAL A 23 31.86 -51.38 -13.53
C VAL A 23 32.94 -50.30 -13.61
N GLY A 24 34.12 -50.61 -14.16
CA GLY A 24 35.19 -49.64 -14.41
C GLY A 24 34.74 -48.49 -15.32
N ASP A 25 34.02 -48.79 -16.40
CA ASP A 25 33.48 -47.78 -17.31
C ASP A 25 32.47 -46.87 -16.61
N ILE A 26 31.54 -47.44 -15.83
CA ILE A 26 30.57 -46.67 -15.03
C ILE A 26 31.28 -45.76 -14.02
N VAL A 27 32.32 -46.25 -13.33
CA VAL A 27 33.09 -45.44 -12.38
C VAL A 27 33.80 -44.29 -13.08
N SER A 28 34.31 -44.50 -14.30
CA SER A 28 34.92 -43.44 -15.11
C SER A 28 33.90 -42.37 -15.50
N GLU A 29 32.69 -42.78 -15.93
CA GLU A 29 31.59 -41.85 -16.23
C GLU A 29 31.12 -41.08 -14.98
N ILE A 30 31.01 -41.75 -13.83
CA ILE A 30 30.67 -41.10 -12.55
C ILE A 30 31.75 -40.08 -12.18
N ALA A 31 33.03 -40.39 -12.36
CA ALA A 31 34.12 -39.45 -12.07
C ALA A 31 34.04 -38.21 -12.98
N ALA A 32 33.77 -38.40 -14.28
CA ALA A 32 33.59 -37.31 -15.22
C ALA A 32 32.36 -36.43 -14.85
N ALA A 33 31.22 -37.06 -14.59
CA ALA A 33 30.00 -36.36 -14.15
C ALA A 33 30.19 -35.62 -12.82
N SER A 34 30.94 -36.21 -11.88
CA SER A 34 31.26 -35.58 -10.59
C SER A 34 32.15 -34.35 -10.77
N GLN A 35 33.09 -34.39 -11.72
CA GLN A 35 33.92 -33.24 -12.06
C GLN A 35 33.08 -32.09 -12.63
N GLU A 36 32.13 -32.39 -13.52
CA GLU A 36 31.21 -31.41 -14.10
C GLU A 36 30.27 -30.81 -13.05
N GLN A 37 29.69 -31.65 -12.17
CA GLN A 37 28.89 -31.18 -11.05
C GLN A 37 29.69 -30.27 -10.11
N SER A 38 30.95 -30.60 -9.82
CA SER A 38 31.81 -29.76 -8.99
C SER A 38 32.03 -28.38 -9.63
N ALA A 39 32.24 -28.34 -10.95
CA ALA A 39 32.32 -27.07 -11.69
C ALA A 39 30.99 -26.29 -11.64
N GLY A 40 29.86 -26.98 -11.81
CA GLY A 40 28.52 -26.39 -11.69
C GLY A 40 28.24 -25.80 -10.30
N ILE A 41 28.64 -26.50 -9.23
CA ILE A 41 28.54 -26.00 -7.85
C ILE A 41 29.36 -24.72 -7.67
N GLY A 42 30.53 -24.62 -8.31
CA GLY A 42 31.34 -23.40 -8.31
C GLY A 42 30.59 -22.20 -8.90
N GLN A 43 29.90 -22.40 -10.04
CA GLN A 43 29.08 -21.36 -10.66
C GLN A 43 27.88 -20.99 -9.78
N VAL A 44 27.18 -21.97 -9.20
CA VAL A 44 26.07 -21.73 -8.26
C VAL A 44 26.54 -20.90 -7.07
N LYS A 45 27.71 -21.23 -6.49
CA LYS A 45 28.29 -20.47 -5.37
C LYS A 45 28.52 -19.00 -5.74
N GLN A 46 29.05 -18.74 -6.93
CA GLN A 46 29.28 -17.38 -7.40
C GLN A 46 27.96 -16.62 -7.59
N ALA A 47 26.95 -17.26 -8.19
CA ALA A 47 25.62 -16.67 -8.36
C ALA A 47 24.98 -16.34 -7.01
N VAL A 48 25.03 -17.26 -6.04
CA VAL A 48 24.50 -17.04 -4.68
C VAL A 48 25.21 -15.87 -3.99
N THR A 49 26.53 -15.74 -4.14
CA THR A 49 27.30 -14.63 -3.57
C THR A 49 26.85 -13.29 -4.16
N SER A 50 26.68 -13.22 -5.49
CA SER A 50 26.19 -12.01 -6.17
C SER A 50 24.75 -11.65 -5.81
N MET A 51 23.88 -12.67 -5.63
CA MET A 51 22.52 -12.48 -5.15
C MET A 51 22.51 -11.95 -3.71
N ASP A 52 23.39 -12.41 -2.85
CA ASP A 52 23.53 -11.91 -1.47
C ASP A 52 23.97 -10.44 -1.45
N GLU A 53 25.00 -10.08 -2.24
CA GLU A 53 25.44 -8.68 -2.40
C GLU A 53 24.29 -7.78 -2.88
N THR A 54 23.54 -8.21 -3.89
CA THR A 54 22.37 -7.45 -4.40
C THR A 54 21.28 -7.35 -3.34
N THR A 55 21.04 -8.41 -2.58
CA THR A 55 20.03 -8.43 -1.51
C THR A 55 20.40 -7.46 -0.39
N GLN A 56 21.68 -7.43 0.01
CA GLN A 56 22.18 -6.46 0.99
C GLN A 56 22.11 -5.02 0.48
N GLN A 57 22.45 -4.79 -0.80
CA GLN A 57 22.31 -3.47 -1.41
C GLN A 57 20.84 -3.01 -1.44
N ASN A 58 19.90 -3.91 -1.76
CA ASN A 58 18.47 -3.61 -1.74
C ASN A 58 17.98 -3.25 -0.34
N ALA A 59 18.46 -3.95 0.68
CA ALA A 59 18.15 -3.62 2.08
C ALA A 59 18.67 -2.22 2.45
N ALA A 60 19.94 -1.92 2.12
CA ALA A 60 20.53 -0.60 2.38
C ALA A 60 19.79 0.53 1.63
N LEU A 61 19.40 0.29 0.37
CA LEU A 61 18.63 1.26 -0.41
C LEU A 61 17.24 1.49 0.18
N ALA A 62 16.58 0.44 0.69
CA ALA A 62 15.29 0.56 1.38
C ALA A 62 15.40 1.39 2.66
N GLU A 63 16.46 1.21 3.44
CA GLU A 63 16.75 2.03 4.62
C GLU A 63 17.00 3.50 4.23
N GLN A 64 17.83 3.75 3.21
CA GLN A 64 18.09 5.10 2.71
C GLN A 64 16.82 5.80 2.21
N THR A 65 15.97 5.08 1.49
CA THR A 65 14.68 5.61 0.98
C THR A 65 13.74 5.95 2.12
N SER A 66 13.70 5.11 3.16
CA SER A 66 12.89 5.37 4.36
C SER A 66 13.38 6.62 5.10
N ALA A 67 14.70 6.75 5.29
CA ALA A 67 15.30 7.94 5.90
C ALA A 67 15.02 9.21 5.09
N ALA A 68 15.15 9.15 3.75
CA ALA A 68 14.85 10.27 2.87
C ALA A 68 13.36 10.68 2.94
N SER A 69 12.45 9.70 3.02
CA SER A 69 11.01 9.94 3.17
C SER A 69 10.67 10.61 4.50
N LEU A 70 11.33 10.22 5.59
CA LEU A 70 11.18 10.89 6.89
C LEU A 70 11.68 12.34 6.84
N SER A 71 12.84 12.60 6.24
CA SER A 71 13.36 13.95 6.07
C SER A 71 12.43 14.82 5.21
N MET A 72 11.86 14.26 4.14
CA MET A 72 10.87 14.95 3.31
C MET A 72 9.63 15.34 4.11
N LYS A 73 9.14 14.43 4.99
CA LYS A 73 8.01 14.71 5.90
C LYS A 73 8.34 15.84 6.86
N GLU A 74 9.53 15.86 7.45
CA GLU A 74 9.98 16.93 8.34
C GLU A 74 10.02 18.28 7.61
N LYS A 75 10.56 18.31 6.39
CA LYS A 75 10.61 19.52 5.56
C LYS A 75 9.22 20.03 5.17
N ALA A 76 8.30 19.12 4.84
CA ALA A 76 6.91 19.48 4.57
C ALA A 76 6.23 20.08 5.81
N SER A 77 6.47 19.53 7.00
CA SER A 77 5.95 20.06 8.26
C SER A 77 6.53 21.44 8.59
N GLU A 78 7.82 21.65 8.32
CA GLU A 78 8.49 22.94 8.49
C GLU A 78 7.87 24.00 7.56
N MET A 79 7.63 23.64 6.29
CA MET A 79 6.94 24.51 5.33
C MET A 79 5.50 24.84 5.77
N ASP A 80 4.75 23.88 6.30
CA ASP A 80 3.39 24.11 6.82
C ASP A 80 3.40 25.11 8.00
N SER A 81 4.37 24.97 8.91
CA SER A 81 4.58 25.91 10.01
C SER A 81 4.96 27.32 9.52
N MET A 82 5.78 27.43 8.47
CA MET A 82 6.10 28.73 7.85
C MET A 82 4.86 29.36 7.20
N MET A 83 4.00 28.57 6.56
CA MET A 83 2.74 29.05 5.99
C MET A 83 1.75 29.50 7.07
N GLU A 84 1.80 28.93 8.28
CA GLU A 84 0.99 29.36 9.41
C GLU A 84 1.29 30.81 9.85
N TYR A 85 2.54 31.28 9.72
CA TYR A 85 2.88 32.70 9.93
C TYR A 85 2.20 33.62 8.90
N PHE A 86 2.01 33.13 7.67
CA PHE A 86 1.32 33.86 6.61
C PHE A 86 -0.20 33.69 6.63
N LYS A 87 -0.78 33.09 7.69
CA LYS A 87 -2.23 33.14 7.90
C LYS A 87 -2.63 34.60 8.03
N LEU A 88 -3.23 35.12 6.95
CA LEU A 88 -3.93 36.38 6.97
C LEU A 88 -4.98 36.29 8.08
N GLU A 89 -4.92 37.22 9.04
CA GLU A 89 -6.02 37.43 9.98
C GLU A 89 -7.32 37.41 9.16
N PRO A 90 -8.36 36.66 9.59
CA PRO A 90 -9.63 36.71 8.89
C PRO A 90 -10.00 38.17 8.85
N SER A 91 -10.05 38.73 7.64
CA SER A 91 -10.33 40.13 7.45
C SER A 91 -11.62 40.43 8.21
N THR A 92 -11.49 41.14 9.32
CA THR A 92 -12.62 41.72 10.06
C THR A 92 -13.18 42.91 9.29
N ALA A 93 -13.08 42.89 7.96
CA ALA A 93 -14.08 43.50 7.12
C ALA A 93 -15.41 42.84 7.50
N THR A 94 -16.24 43.59 8.19
CA THR A 94 -17.67 43.36 8.34
C THR A 94 -18.23 43.01 6.95
N VAL A 95 -18.31 41.72 6.65
CA VAL A 95 -18.96 41.24 5.43
C VAL A 95 -20.44 41.45 5.65
N ASP A 96 -20.96 42.44 4.93
CA ASP A 96 -22.38 42.71 4.77
C ASP A 96 -23.12 41.38 4.53
N ASP A 97 -24.26 41.25 5.22
CA ASP A 97 -25.19 40.13 5.26
C ASP A 97 -25.83 39.88 3.88
N ARG A 98 -25.01 39.46 2.92
CA ARG A 98 -25.42 39.11 1.56
C ARG A 98 -24.70 37.84 1.09
N GLY A 99 -24.81 36.78 1.89
CA GLY A 99 -25.14 35.47 1.35
C GLY A 99 -24.04 34.50 0.90
N ALA A 100 -23.11 34.09 1.77
CA ALA A 100 -22.39 32.81 1.65
C ALA A 100 -21.66 32.47 2.98
N GLY A 101 -22.40 32.09 4.03
CA GLY A 101 -21.85 31.86 5.38
C GLY A 101 -21.02 30.58 5.58
N MET A 102 -20.37 30.03 4.55
CA MET A 102 -19.50 28.85 4.67
C MET A 102 -18.02 29.19 4.50
N ASP A 103 -17.23 28.79 5.49
CA ASP A 103 -15.77 28.73 5.37
C ASP A 103 -15.37 27.43 4.64
N PHE A 104 -15.20 27.51 3.33
CA PHE A 104 -14.81 26.38 2.47
C PHE A 104 -13.42 25.82 2.81
N PHE A 105 -12.51 26.67 3.32
CA PHE A 105 -11.21 26.24 3.79
C PHE A 105 -11.36 25.32 5.01
N LYS A 106 -12.16 25.72 5.99
CA LYS A 106 -12.47 24.91 7.18
C LYS A 106 -13.16 23.60 6.82
N ALA A 107 -14.06 23.60 5.83
CA ALA A 107 -14.70 22.39 5.34
C ALA A 107 -13.69 21.37 4.76
N ARG A 108 -12.74 21.83 3.93
CA ARG A 108 -11.68 20.95 3.39
C ARG A 108 -10.77 20.41 4.49
N ALA A 109 -10.33 21.28 5.40
CA ALA A 109 -9.46 20.90 6.51
C ALA A 109 -10.12 19.84 7.41
N ALA A 110 -11.42 19.98 7.70
CA ALA A 110 -12.17 19.02 8.49
C ALA A 110 -12.23 17.61 7.84
N HIS A 111 -12.37 17.52 6.52
CA HIS A 111 -12.39 16.24 5.81
C HIS A 111 -11.02 15.55 5.80
N LEU A 112 -9.94 16.31 5.63
CA LEU A 112 -8.57 15.78 5.72
C LEU A 112 -8.24 15.31 7.14
N ALA A 113 -8.62 16.09 8.16
CA ALA A 113 -8.45 15.69 9.56
C ALA A 113 -9.22 14.39 9.89
N TRP A 114 -10.39 14.21 9.28
CA TRP A 114 -11.18 12.98 9.42
C TRP A 114 -10.47 11.74 8.84
N LEU A 115 -9.79 11.85 7.69
CA LEU A 115 -8.99 10.75 7.13
C LEU A 115 -7.87 10.31 8.07
N VAL A 116 -7.16 11.28 8.66
CA VAL A 116 -6.08 11.02 9.63
C VAL A 116 -6.64 10.30 10.85
N ARG A 117 -7.78 10.76 11.37
CA ARG A 117 -8.43 10.11 12.52
C ARG A 117 -8.84 8.66 12.21
N ILE A 118 -9.34 8.38 11.01
CA ILE A 118 -9.64 6.99 10.61
C ILE A 118 -8.37 6.14 10.52
N ARG A 119 -7.26 6.68 10.01
CA ARG A 119 -5.97 5.97 10.03
C ARG A 119 -5.56 5.59 11.45
N ASP A 120 -5.67 6.52 12.40
CA ASP A 120 -5.34 6.26 13.79
C ASP A 120 -6.22 5.17 14.41
N VAL A 121 -7.50 5.11 14.05
CA VAL A 121 -8.42 4.03 14.45
C VAL A 121 -7.99 2.68 13.85
N LEU A 122 -7.63 2.64 12.57
CA LEU A 122 -7.16 1.41 11.91
C LEU A 122 -5.83 0.91 12.49
N ASP A 123 -4.93 1.83 12.84
CA ASP A 123 -3.65 1.55 13.50
C ASP A 123 -3.81 1.13 14.97
N GLY A 124 -5.00 1.34 15.56
CA GLY A 124 -5.25 1.05 16.98
C GLY A 124 -4.72 2.11 17.94
N LYS A 125 -4.37 3.30 17.44
CA LYS A 125 -3.95 4.47 18.23
C LYS A 125 -5.15 5.22 18.82
N ALA A 126 -6.32 5.04 18.23
CA ALA A 126 -7.59 5.60 18.69
C ALA A 126 -8.70 4.55 18.62
N THR A 127 -9.79 4.77 19.36
CA THR A 127 -11.02 4.00 19.24
C THR A 127 -12.15 4.91 18.79
N MET A 128 -13.09 4.35 18.02
CA MET A 128 -14.27 5.06 17.57
C MET A 128 -15.41 4.07 17.33
N SER A 129 -16.59 4.41 17.84
CA SER A 129 -17.83 3.69 17.60
C SER A 129 -18.45 4.11 16.27
N ALA A 130 -19.25 3.23 15.67
CA ALA A 130 -20.00 3.55 14.44
C ALA A 130 -20.99 4.72 14.64
N SER A 131 -21.44 4.96 15.88
CA SER A 131 -22.28 6.09 16.27
C SER A 131 -21.52 7.42 16.37
N GLU A 132 -20.21 7.39 16.62
CA GLU A 132 -19.36 8.59 16.61
C GLU A 132 -18.94 9.01 15.20
N ALA A 133 -19.14 8.14 14.20
CA ALA A 133 -19.00 8.48 12.80
C ALA A 133 -20.14 9.41 12.36
N LEU A 134 -19.85 10.72 12.43
CA LEU A 134 -20.71 11.83 12.01
C LEU A 134 -21.44 11.51 10.71
N SER A 135 -22.75 11.79 10.67
CA SER A 135 -23.54 11.71 9.45
C SER A 135 -23.07 12.73 8.42
N HIS A 136 -23.28 12.44 7.14
CA HIS A 136 -23.06 13.41 6.06
C HIS A 136 -23.94 14.65 6.19
N ARG A 137 -25.01 14.62 6.99
CA ARG A 137 -25.86 15.81 7.27
C ARG A 137 -25.45 16.57 8.53
N ASP A 138 -24.69 15.92 9.42
CA ASP A 138 -24.30 16.49 10.71
C ASP A 138 -22.90 17.13 10.67
N CYS A 139 -22.12 16.86 9.63
CA CYS A 139 -20.86 17.55 9.40
C CYS A 139 -21.09 19.01 8.95
N SER A 140 -20.12 19.91 9.18
CA SER A 140 -20.28 21.33 8.84
C SER A 140 -20.54 21.58 7.36
N LEU A 141 -19.97 20.76 6.46
CA LEU A 141 -20.26 20.82 5.04
C LEU A 141 -21.71 20.41 4.75
N GLY A 142 -22.15 19.29 5.31
CA GLY A 142 -23.49 18.77 5.19
C GLY A 142 -24.56 19.73 5.69
N GLN A 143 -24.38 20.27 6.90
CA GLN A 143 -25.32 21.22 7.49
C GLN A 143 -25.58 22.40 6.56
N TRP A 144 -24.54 22.98 5.99
CA TRP A 144 -24.67 24.06 5.01
C TRP A 144 -25.22 23.58 3.67
N LEU A 145 -24.76 22.43 3.16
CA LEU A 145 -25.20 21.86 1.88
C LEU A 145 -26.72 21.71 1.86
N TYR A 146 -27.28 21.15 2.93
CA TYR A 146 -28.72 20.92 3.07
C TYR A 146 -29.52 22.12 3.61
N SER A 147 -28.89 23.14 4.19
CA SER A 147 -29.59 24.34 4.66
C SER A 147 -29.68 25.44 3.60
N THR A 148 -28.59 25.69 2.88
CA THR A 148 -28.43 26.87 2.02
C THR A 148 -27.71 26.55 0.72
N GLY A 149 -26.77 25.61 0.74
CA GLY A 149 -25.95 25.24 -0.39
C GLY A 149 -26.77 24.81 -1.60
N LEU A 150 -27.57 23.75 -1.46
CA LEU A 150 -28.35 23.18 -2.57
C LEU A 150 -29.44 24.13 -3.07
N ASP A 151 -30.11 24.85 -2.18
CA ASP A 151 -31.15 25.83 -2.54
C ASP A 151 -30.60 26.95 -3.42
N ARG A 152 -29.41 27.47 -3.08
CA ARG A 152 -28.83 28.65 -3.73
C ARG A 152 -27.89 28.30 -4.89
N TYR A 153 -27.19 27.18 -4.78
CA TYR A 153 -26.08 26.79 -5.66
C TYR A 153 -26.27 25.44 -6.35
N GLY A 154 -27.40 24.74 -6.12
CA GLY A 154 -27.66 23.41 -6.69
C GLY A 154 -27.75 23.33 -8.22
N HIS A 155 -27.71 24.48 -8.91
CA HIS A 155 -27.62 24.53 -10.37
C HIS A 155 -26.19 24.32 -10.90
N PHE A 156 -25.15 24.47 -10.06
CA PHE A 156 -23.78 24.16 -10.45
C PHE A 156 -23.57 22.65 -10.52
N THR A 157 -22.88 22.19 -11.57
CA THR A 157 -22.55 20.77 -11.76
C THR A 157 -21.72 20.24 -10.60
N GLU A 158 -20.81 21.05 -10.08
CA GLU A 158 -19.99 20.73 -8.92
C GLU A 158 -20.82 20.46 -7.66
N MET A 159 -21.96 21.13 -7.46
CA MET A 159 -22.86 20.85 -6.34
C MET A 159 -23.60 19.52 -6.51
N GLN A 160 -24.06 19.25 -7.73
CA GLN A 160 -24.79 18.02 -8.08
C GLN A 160 -23.89 16.79 -7.98
N GLU A 161 -22.60 16.92 -8.25
CA GLU A 161 -21.61 15.84 -8.12
C GLU A 161 -21.08 15.70 -6.69
N LEU A 162 -20.89 16.81 -5.96
CA LEU A 162 -20.36 16.80 -4.61
C LEU A 162 -21.28 16.06 -3.63
N GLU A 163 -22.59 16.28 -3.71
CA GLU A 163 -23.58 15.69 -2.79
C GLU A 163 -23.51 14.14 -2.73
N PRO A 164 -23.69 13.39 -3.85
CA PRO A 164 -23.67 11.94 -3.81
C PRO A 164 -22.30 11.36 -3.42
N LEU A 165 -21.20 12.04 -3.78
CA LEU A 165 -19.85 11.61 -3.38
C LEU A 165 -19.62 11.80 -1.88
N HIS A 166 -20.08 12.92 -1.32
CA HIS A 166 -20.01 13.20 0.10
C HIS A 166 -20.85 12.22 0.92
N GLU A 167 -22.06 11.89 0.48
CA GLU A 167 -22.88 10.85 1.12
C GLU A 167 -22.17 9.49 1.09
N ARG A 168 -21.63 9.10 -0.08
CA ARG A 168 -20.88 7.85 -0.24
C ARG A 168 -19.67 7.79 0.71
N LEU A 169 -18.92 8.87 0.84
CA LEU A 169 -17.76 8.94 1.73
C LEU A 169 -18.15 8.61 3.17
N HIS A 170 -19.17 9.28 3.71
CA HIS A 170 -19.63 9.05 5.08
C HIS A 170 -20.18 7.63 5.29
N LYS A 171 -20.83 7.04 4.29
CA LYS A 171 -21.28 5.64 4.35
C LYS A 171 -20.09 4.67 4.46
N MET A 172 -19.08 4.85 3.61
CA MET A 172 -17.87 4.02 3.64
C MET A 172 -17.12 4.18 4.97
N ILE A 173 -17.04 5.39 5.52
CA ILE A 173 -16.44 5.65 6.84
C ILE A 173 -17.13 4.80 7.93
N LYS A 174 -18.47 4.78 7.96
CA LYS A 174 -19.23 3.97 8.93
C LYS A 174 -18.96 2.47 8.77
N GLU A 175 -18.86 2.00 7.54
CA GLU A 175 -18.56 0.60 7.21
C GLU A 175 -17.15 0.21 7.67
N ILE A 176 -16.13 1.05 7.42
CA ILE A 176 -14.76 0.82 7.90
C ILE A 176 -14.71 0.67 9.42
N VAL A 177 -15.40 1.56 10.14
CA VAL A 177 -15.43 1.53 11.61
C VAL A 177 -16.12 0.26 12.11
N SER A 178 -17.19 -0.17 11.45
CA SER A 178 -17.87 -1.42 11.75
C SER A 178 -16.97 -2.64 11.50
N LEU A 179 -16.26 -2.69 10.37
CA LEU A 179 -15.32 -3.76 10.02
C LEU A 179 -14.17 -3.84 11.02
N LYS A 180 -13.61 -2.68 11.39
CA LYS A 180 -12.55 -2.60 12.41
C LYS A 180 -13.03 -3.15 13.76
N ASN A 181 -14.24 -2.79 14.19
CA ASN A 181 -14.82 -3.27 15.44
C ASN A 181 -15.19 -4.77 15.39
N ALA A 182 -15.47 -5.30 14.20
CA ALA A 182 -15.70 -6.74 13.97
C ALA A 182 -14.40 -7.57 13.85
N GLY A 183 -13.22 -6.93 13.82
CA GLY A 183 -11.92 -7.59 13.66
C GLY A 183 -11.52 -7.85 12.20
N GLU A 184 -12.31 -7.41 11.23
CA GLU A 184 -12.09 -7.59 9.78
C GLU A 184 -11.08 -6.57 9.22
N LYS A 185 -9.85 -6.59 9.74
CA LYS A 185 -8.83 -5.57 9.45
C LYS A 185 -8.48 -5.47 7.97
N ALA A 186 -8.38 -6.59 7.25
CA ALA A 186 -7.99 -6.60 5.84
C ALA A 186 -9.03 -5.89 4.95
N GLN A 187 -10.32 -6.12 5.20
CA GLN A 187 -11.40 -5.47 4.45
C GLN A 187 -11.46 -3.97 4.78
N ALA A 188 -11.27 -3.61 6.06
CA ALA A 188 -11.24 -2.21 6.48
C ALA A 188 -10.09 -1.41 5.82
N GLU A 189 -8.90 -2.02 5.69
CA GLU A 189 -7.75 -1.41 5.00
C GLU A 189 -7.98 -1.28 3.49
N ALA A 190 -8.59 -2.27 2.84
CA ALA A 190 -8.95 -2.17 1.42
C ALA A 190 -9.93 -1.02 1.15
N MET A 191 -10.97 -0.89 1.99
CA MET A 191 -11.92 0.21 1.91
C MET A 191 -11.29 1.56 2.23
N TYR A 192 -10.28 1.62 3.11
CA TYR A 192 -9.59 2.86 3.43
C TYR A 192 -8.90 3.46 2.20
N ALA A 193 -8.24 2.62 1.39
CA ALA A 193 -7.60 3.07 0.15
C ALA A 193 -8.61 3.70 -0.84
N GLU A 194 -9.84 3.17 -0.92
CA GLU A 194 -10.90 3.76 -1.74
C GLU A 194 -11.37 5.12 -1.19
N ILE A 195 -11.44 5.26 0.14
CA ILE A 195 -11.83 6.50 0.80
C ILE A 195 -10.80 7.62 0.57
N GLU A 196 -9.49 7.32 0.54
CA GLU A 196 -8.46 8.31 0.27
C GLU A 196 -8.65 8.97 -1.09
N ILE A 197 -8.96 8.18 -2.12
CA ILE A 197 -9.23 8.67 -3.47
C ILE A 197 -10.49 9.54 -3.48
N LEU A 198 -11.57 9.04 -2.90
CA LEU A 198 -12.86 9.73 -2.86
C LEU A 198 -12.78 11.06 -2.09
N SER A 199 -12.07 11.09 -0.97
CA SER A 199 -11.87 12.30 -0.18
C SER A 199 -11.04 13.34 -0.94
N GLY A 200 -10.00 12.91 -1.66
CA GLY A 200 -9.24 13.80 -2.56
C GLY A 200 -10.12 14.47 -3.63
N GLN A 201 -11.04 13.70 -4.23
CA GLN A 201 -12.02 14.24 -5.19
C GLN A 201 -12.95 15.28 -4.54
N ILE A 202 -13.51 14.96 -3.37
CA ILE A 202 -14.39 15.87 -2.62
C ILE A 202 -13.68 17.17 -2.24
N VAL A 203 -12.45 17.09 -1.71
CA VAL A 203 -11.65 18.28 -1.36
C VAL A 203 -11.36 19.14 -2.60
N GLY A 204 -11.10 18.51 -3.75
CA GLY A 204 -10.96 19.18 -5.04
C GLY A 204 -12.23 19.91 -5.48
N MET A 205 -13.39 19.26 -5.37
CA MET A 205 -14.68 19.85 -5.71
C MET A 205 -15.05 21.01 -4.79
N ILE A 206 -14.83 20.90 -3.48
CA ILE A 206 -15.05 21.98 -2.52
C ILE A 206 -14.19 23.21 -2.89
N LYS A 207 -12.94 22.99 -3.34
CA LYS A 207 -12.07 24.07 -3.83
C LYS A 207 -12.57 24.69 -5.15
N GLY A 208 -13.11 23.88 -6.06
CA GLY A 208 -13.73 24.37 -7.30
C GLY A 208 -14.94 25.24 -6.99
N LEU A 209 -15.79 24.76 -6.09
CA LEU A 209 -17.00 25.46 -5.66
C LEU A 209 -16.72 26.79 -4.96
N GLU A 210 -15.69 26.85 -4.10
CA GLU A 210 -15.27 28.10 -3.47
C GLU A 210 -15.01 29.20 -4.50
N ARG A 211 -14.43 28.87 -5.66
CA ARG A 211 -14.17 29.85 -6.73
C ARG A 211 -15.42 30.31 -7.48
N GLN A 212 -16.51 29.55 -7.40
CA GLN A 212 -17.77 29.85 -8.06
C GLN A 212 -18.74 30.60 -7.14
N VAL A 213 -18.58 30.42 -5.83
CA VAL A 213 -19.44 30.96 -4.78
C VAL A 213 -18.85 32.21 -4.10
N ALA A 214 -17.52 32.38 -4.12
CA ALA A 214 -16.82 33.59 -3.64
C ALA A 214 -16.74 34.68 -4.71
#